data_AF-A0A8B9UAD7-F1
#
_entry.id   AF-A0A8B9UAD7-F1
#
_cell.length_a   1.000
_cell.length_b   1.000
_cell.length_c   1.000
_cell.angle_alpha   90.00
_cell.angle_beta   90.00
_cell.angle_gamma   90.00
#
_symmetry.space_group_name_H-M   'P 1'
#
loop_
_entity.id
_entity.type
_entity.pdbx_description
1 polymer ?
#
loop_
_entity_poly.entity_id
_entity_poly.type
_entity_poly.pdbx_seq_one_letter_code
_entity_poly.pdbx_strand_id
1 'polypeptide(L)'
;ARLLVLRSARAAAAAARPEGGMAGVGGAAFGPSALGTKPHWDAAYERELRFFQDTGDAGEIWFGEESMVRVIRWLEKQKVSHDSPVLDIGTGNGVLLVELVGILQSLCSSSSVRCGCF
;
A
#
# COMPACT_ATOMS: atom_id res chain seq x y z
N ALA A 1 -6.02 20.09 -5.40
CA ALA A 1 -7.00 19.25 -4.67
C ALA A 1 -6.71 19.32 -3.18
N ARG A 2 -7.73 19.61 -2.36
CA ARG A 2 -7.60 19.86 -0.92
C ARG A 2 -7.36 18.50 -0.22
N LEU A 3 -6.21 18.36 0.42
CA LEU A 3 -5.83 17.19 1.22
C LEU A 3 -6.84 17.00 2.36
N LEU A 4 -7.81 16.10 2.17
CA LEU A 4 -8.69 15.61 3.23
C LEU A 4 -7.92 14.57 4.02
N VAL A 5 -7.14 15.03 5.01
CA VAL A 5 -6.72 14.19 6.12
C VAL A 5 -7.99 13.79 6.87
N LEU A 6 -8.50 12.60 6.58
CA LEU A 6 -9.58 11.99 7.35
C LEU A 6 -9.13 11.88 8.81
N ARG A 7 -9.61 12.82 9.63
CA ARG A 7 -9.65 12.66 11.08
C ARG A 7 -10.60 11.50 11.36
N SER A 8 -10.05 10.30 11.50
CA SER A 8 -10.80 9.12 11.90
C SER A 8 -11.24 9.29 13.35
N ALA A 9 -12.54 9.08 13.53
CA ALA A 9 -13.27 9.23 14.76
C ALA A 9 -12.71 8.33 15.88
N ARG A 10 -12.77 8.87 17.09
CA ARG A 10 -12.55 8.14 18.35
C ARG A 10 -13.61 7.03 18.45
N ALA A 11 -13.22 5.78 18.21
CA ALA A 11 -14.02 4.62 18.55
C ALA A 11 -13.56 4.10 19.92
N ALA A 12 -14.51 4.11 20.86
CA ALA A 12 -14.34 3.65 22.23
C ALA A 12 -13.89 2.18 22.29
N ALA A 13 -13.02 1.89 23.27
CA ALA A 13 -12.68 0.53 23.66
C ALA A 13 -13.95 -0.26 23.99
N ALA A 14 -14.19 -1.34 23.23
CA ALA A 14 -15.25 -2.29 23.54
C ALA A 14 -14.81 -3.15 24.74
N ALA A 15 -15.58 -3.04 25.83
CA ALA A 15 -15.44 -3.80 27.05
C ALA A 15 -15.70 -5.30 26.83
N ALA A 16 -15.08 -6.10 27.70
CA ALA A 16 -15.06 -7.57 27.73
C ALA A 16 -16.45 -8.24 27.76
N ARG A 17 -16.53 -9.48 27.25
CA ARG A 17 -17.56 -10.47 27.63
C ARG A 17 -16.91 -11.83 27.97
N PRO A 18 -17.44 -12.57 28.96
CA PRO A 18 -16.82 -13.79 29.45
C PRO A 18 -17.26 -15.05 28.68
N GLU A 19 -16.29 -15.97 28.63
CA GLU A 19 -16.27 -17.43 28.47
C GLU A 19 -17.57 -18.21 28.18
N GLY A 20 -17.52 -19.06 27.16
CA GLY A 20 -18.44 -20.16 26.91
C GLY A 20 -17.89 -21.09 25.82
N GLY A 21 -17.34 -22.24 26.21
CA GLY A 21 -16.57 -23.13 25.34
C GLY A 21 -17.40 -24.01 24.39
N MET A 22 -16.76 -24.42 23.30
CA MET A 22 -16.99 -25.71 22.65
C MET A 22 -15.72 -26.09 21.88
N ALA A 23 -14.97 -27.05 22.43
CA ALA A 23 -13.80 -27.63 21.79
C ALA A 23 -14.26 -28.55 20.65
N GLY A 24 -13.85 -28.26 19.42
CA GLY A 24 -14.16 -29.07 18.25
C GLY A 24 -13.24 -28.74 17.07
N VAL A 25 -12.34 -29.70 16.76
CA VAL A 25 -11.61 -29.88 15.49
C VAL A 25 -10.59 -28.79 15.10
N GLY A 26 -9.36 -28.96 15.59
CA GLY A 26 -8.19 -29.19 14.71
C GLY A 26 -7.71 -28.12 13.73
N GLY A 27 -8.13 -26.86 13.85
CA GLY A 27 -7.46 -25.73 13.21
C GLY A 27 -7.21 -24.68 14.28
N ALA A 28 -6.01 -24.63 14.85
CA ALA A 28 -5.67 -23.57 15.78
C ALA A 28 -5.90 -22.22 15.08
N ALA A 29 -6.85 -21.44 15.57
CA ALA A 29 -7.04 -20.08 15.08
C ALA A 29 -5.70 -19.36 15.19
N PHE A 30 -5.21 -18.82 14.08
CA PHE A 30 -3.98 -18.04 14.10
C PHE A 30 -4.16 -16.93 15.12
N GLY A 31 -3.22 -16.84 16.07
CA GLY A 31 -3.20 -15.75 17.04
C GLY A 31 -3.07 -14.40 16.35
N PRO A 32 -3.41 -13.30 17.05
CA PRO A 32 -3.27 -11.96 16.48
C PRO A 32 -1.83 -11.72 16.01
N SER A 33 -1.68 -11.20 14.80
CA SER A 33 -0.37 -10.88 14.23
C SER A 33 0.05 -9.46 14.58
N ALA A 34 1.33 -9.26 14.91
CA ALA A 34 1.91 -7.94 15.10
C ALA A 34 1.78 -7.06 13.84
N LEU A 35 1.85 -7.66 12.65
CA LEU A 35 1.69 -6.99 11.36
C LEU A 35 0.27 -6.41 11.17
N GLY A 36 -0.71 -6.87 11.94
CA GLY A 36 -2.08 -6.33 11.91
C GLY A 36 -2.27 -5.09 12.79
N THR A 37 -1.22 -4.59 13.44
CA THR A 37 -1.35 -3.55 14.48
C THR A 37 -0.75 -2.22 14.04
N LYS A 38 -1.44 -1.12 14.34
CA LYS A 38 -0.94 0.24 14.09
C LYS A 38 0.42 0.51 14.76
N PRO A 39 0.65 0.16 16.05
CA PRO A 39 1.92 0.43 16.71
C PRO A 39 3.12 -0.22 16.01
N HIS A 40 2.95 -1.39 15.42
CA HIS A 40 4.01 -2.04 14.63
C HIS A 40 4.41 -1.17 13.44
N TRP A 41 3.44 -0.70 12.66
CA TRP A 41 3.68 0.12 11.47
C TRP A 41 4.17 1.53 11.79
N ASP A 42 3.73 2.12 12.90
CA ASP A 42 4.27 3.40 13.38
C ASP A 42 5.78 3.27 13.68
N ALA A 43 6.18 2.22 14.40
CA ALA A 43 7.57 1.97 14.73
C ALA A 43 8.41 1.63 13.48
N ALA A 44 7.84 0.91 12.51
CA ALA A 44 8.50 0.62 11.24
C ALA A 44 8.73 1.92 10.44
N TYR A 45 7.71 2.76 10.30
CA TYR A 45 7.79 4.04 9.61
C TYR A 45 8.84 4.97 10.23
N GLU A 46 8.86 5.10 11.57
CA GLU A 46 9.85 5.94 12.24
C GLU A 46 11.29 5.47 12.02
N ARG A 47 11.50 4.15 11.96
CA ARG A 47 12.82 3.56 11.71
C ARG A 47 13.28 3.82 10.27
N GLU A 48 12.39 3.60 9.30
CA GLU A 48 12.68 3.85 7.89
C GLU A 48 12.93 5.33 7.63
N LEU A 49 12.16 6.22 8.26
CA LEU A 49 12.34 7.67 8.13
C LEU A 49 13.70 8.13 8.68
N ARG A 50 14.13 7.61 9.84
CA ARG A 50 15.48 7.89 10.37
C ARG A 50 16.56 7.39 9.44
N PHE A 51 16.42 6.16 8.94
CA PHE A 51 17.39 5.58 8.01
C PHE A 51 17.51 6.41 6.73
N PHE A 52 16.40 6.83 6.13
CA PHE A 52 16.39 7.71 4.98
C PHE A 52 17.10 9.05 5.26
N GLN A 53 16.89 9.64 6.44
CA GLN A 53 17.58 10.88 6.83
C GLN A 53 19.09 10.71 6.96
N ASP A 54 19.54 9.55 7.47
CA ASP A 54 20.96 9.28 7.73
C ASP A 54 21.72 8.83 6.48
N THR A 55 21.10 8.03 5.60
CA THR A 55 21.76 7.37 4.47
C THR A 55 21.27 7.82 3.10
N GLY A 56 20.09 8.44 3.02
CA GLY A 56 19.41 8.75 1.77
C GLY A 56 18.78 7.53 1.08
N ASP A 57 18.77 6.36 1.73
CA ASP A 57 18.19 5.15 1.17
C ASP A 57 16.65 5.20 1.21
N ALA A 58 16.02 5.12 0.03
CA ALA A 58 14.58 5.13 -0.16
C ALA A 58 13.87 3.88 0.43
N GLY A 59 14.62 2.88 0.88
CA GLY A 59 14.11 1.71 1.55
C GLY A 59 13.81 0.53 0.62
N GLU A 60 13.28 -0.54 1.20
CA GLU A 60 13.14 -1.84 0.54
C GLU A 60 11.95 -1.92 -0.43
N ILE A 61 12.16 -2.66 -1.52
CA ILE A 61 11.10 -3.12 -2.42
C ILE A 61 10.59 -4.49 -1.96
N TRP A 62 9.50 -4.50 -1.19
CA TRP A 62 8.97 -5.69 -0.49
C TRP A 62 8.62 -6.88 -1.39
N PHE A 63 8.02 -6.62 -2.56
CA PHE A 63 7.57 -7.68 -3.48
C PHE A 63 8.51 -7.91 -4.67
N GLY A 64 9.62 -7.16 -4.73
CA GLY A 64 10.57 -7.13 -5.83
C GLY A 64 10.01 -6.55 -7.14
N GLU A 65 10.92 -6.17 -8.03
CA GLU A 65 10.60 -5.57 -9.33
C GLU A 65 9.79 -6.50 -10.25
N GLU A 66 10.08 -7.79 -10.23
CA GLU A 66 9.37 -8.81 -11.02
C GLU A 66 7.86 -8.85 -10.72
N SER A 67 7.46 -8.61 -9.47
CA SER A 67 6.04 -8.55 -9.10
C SER A 67 5.38 -7.30 -9.67
N MET A 68 6.07 -6.17 -9.70
CA MET A 68 5.56 -4.92 -10.29
C MET A 68 5.33 -5.10 -11.79
N VAL A 69 6.32 -5.64 -12.51
CA VAL A 69 6.24 -5.88 -13.96
C VAL A 69 5.07 -6.80 -14.32
N ARG A 70 4.82 -7.83 -13.51
CA ARG A 70 3.66 -8.73 -13.70
C ARG A 70 2.32 -8.00 -13.54
N VAL A 71 2.18 -7.13 -12.54
CA VAL A 71 0.96 -6.34 -12.32
C VAL A 71 0.73 -5.37 -13.48
N ILE A 72 1.78 -4.66 -13.91
CA ILE A 72 1.75 -3.74 -15.05
C ILE A 72 1.28 -4.47 -16.32
N ARG A 73 1.93 -5.58 -16.68
CA ARG A 73 1.54 -6.38 -17.87
C ARG A 73 0.10 -6.88 -17.80
N TRP A 74 -0.38 -7.20 -16.60
CA TRP A 74 -1.76 -7.61 -16.40
C TRP A 74 -2.73 -6.44 -16.65
N LEU A 75 -2.42 -5.23 -16.16
CA LEU A 75 -3.21 -4.01 -16.41
C LEU A 75 -3.27 -3.67 -17.90
N GLU A 76 -2.15 -3.76 -18.61
CA GLU A 76 -2.08 -3.57 -20.07
C GLU A 76 -3.00 -4.57 -20.80
N LYS A 77 -2.96 -5.84 -20.40
CA LYS A 77 -3.82 -6.90 -20.97
C LYS A 77 -5.30 -6.64 -20.71
N GLN A 78 -5.65 -6.11 -19.54
CA GLN A 78 -7.03 -5.71 -19.21
C GLN A 78 -7.48 -4.44 -19.94
N LYS A 79 -6.59 -3.75 -20.64
CA LYS A 79 -6.87 -2.48 -21.35
C LYS A 79 -7.46 -1.43 -20.41
N VAL A 80 -6.94 -1.37 -19.17
CA VAL A 80 -7.32 -0.34 -18.20
C VAL A 80 -6.94 1.02 -18.80
N SER A 81 -7.88 1.97 -18.80
CA SER A 81 -7.60 3.30 -19.34
C SER A 81 -6.49 3.97 -18.53
N HIS A 82 -5.60 4.68 -19.20
CA HIS A 82 -4.47 5.38 -18.59
C HIS A 82 -4.90 6.50 -17.64
N ASP A 83 -6.11 7.04 -17.84
CA ASP A 83 -6.72 8.06 -16.97
C ASP A 83 -7.49 7.45 -15.79
N SER A 84 -7.46 6.12 -15.64
CA SER A 84 -8.19 5.45 -14.57
C SER A 84 -7.55 5.76 -13.21
N PRO A 85 -8.35 6.10 -12.19
CA PRO A 85 -7.80 6.32 -10.85
C PRO A 85 -7.26 5.01 -10.28
N VAL A 86 -6.05 5.05 -9.73
CA VAL A 86 -5.38 3.91 -9.09
C VAL A 86 -5.11 4.23 -7.62
N LEU A 87 -5.40 3.27 -6.74
CA LEU A 87 -5.10 3.31 -5.32
C LEU A 87 -4.17 2.14 -4.97
N ASP A 88 -2.96 2.46 -4.51
CA ASP A 88 -2.02 1.48 -3.98
C ASP A 88 -2.10 1.45 -2.45
N ILE A 89 -2.50 0.31 -1.89
CA ILE A 89 -2.70 0.12 -0.44
C ILE A 89 -1.46 -0.57 0.12
N GLY A 90 -0.78 0.10 1.06
CA GLY A 90 0.48 -0.41 1.59
C GLY A 90 1.65 -0.18 0.63
N THR A 91 1.66 0.97 -0.05
CA THR A 91 2.64 1.34 -1.09
C THR A 91 4.10 1.42 -0.61
N GLY A 92 4.34 1.42 0.71
CA GLY A 92 5.69 1.55 1.28
C GLY A 92 6.38 2.82 0.79
N ASN A 93 7.52 2.66 0.11
CA ASN A 93 8.28 3.76 -0.48
C ASN A 93 7.68 4.32 -1.79
N GLY A 94 6.61 3.72 -2.33
CA GLY A 94 5.90 4.23 -3.49
C GLY A 94 6.46 3.82 -4.86
N VAL A 95 7.43 2.91 -4.92
CA VAL A 95 8.11 2.56 -6.19
C VAL A 95 7.15 2.05 -7.27
N LEU A 96 6.12 1.27 -6.92
CA LEU A 96 5.14 0.78 -7.89
C LEU A 96 4.36 1.93 -8.56
N LEU A 97 4.00 2.97 -7.79
CA LEU A 97 3.31 4.14 -8.31
C LEU A 97 4.23 4.95 -9.24
N VAL A 98 5.51 5.08 -8.89
CA VAL A 98 6.51 5.74 -9.74
C VAL A 98 6.67 5.00 -11.07
N GLU A 99 6.81 3.67 -11.03
CA GLU A 99 6.91 2.83 -12.23
C GLU A 99 5.65 2.94 -13.10
N LEU A 100 4.46 2.89 -12.48
CA LEU A 100 3.20 3.01 -13.20
C LEU A 100 3.09 4.37 -13.92
N VAL A 101 3.47 5.47 -13.26
CA VAL A 101 3.52 6.80 -13.89
C VAL A 101 4.53 6.84 -15.04
N GLY A 102 5.73 6.27 -14.86
CA GLY A 102 6.76 6.21 -15.90
C GLY A 102 6.27 5.50 -17.17
N ILE A 103 5.55 4.39 -17.02
CA ILE A 103 4.93 3.65 -18.13
C ILE A 103 3.82 4.47 -18.79
N LEU A 104 2.96 5.10 -18.00
CA LEU A 104 1.89 5.95 -18.53
C LEU A 104 2.46 7.15 -19.31
N GLN A 105 3.54 7.76 -18.84
CA GLN A 105 4.21 8.89 -19.52
C GLN A 105 4.91 8.47 -20.83
N SER A 106 5.57 7.30 -20.83
CA SER A 106 6.18 6.71 -22.03
C SER A 106 5.15 6.48 -23.15
N LEU A 107 3.98 5.94 -22.79
CA LEU A 107 2.88 5.69 -23.75
C LEU A 107 2.15 6.99 -24.15
N CYS A 108 2.03 7.97 -23.23
CA CYS A 108 1.48 9.30 -23.48
C CYS A 108 2.33 10.06 -24.51
N SER A 109 3.66 9.87 -24.55
CA SER A 109 4.55 10.53 -25.52
C SER A 109 4.33 10.08 -26.98
N SER A 110 3.60 8.97 -27.19
CA SER A 110 3.28 8.42 -28.51
C SER A 110 1.90 8.83 -29.04
N SER A 111 1.09 9.50 -28.22
CA SER A 111 -0.27 9.95 -28.55
C SER A 111 -0.40 11.41 -28.15
N SER A 112 -0.98 12.28 -28.98
CA SER A 112 -1.06 13.73 -28.71
C SER A 112 -1.98 14.15 -27.53
N VAL A 113 -2.04 13.36 -26.46
CA VAL A 113 -2.79 13.63 -25.24
C VAL A 113 -1.88 14.37 -24.28
N ARG A 114 -2.24 15.61 -23.92
CA ARG A 114 -1.56 16.34 -22.86
C ARG A 114 -1.87 15.64 -21.55
N CYS A 115 -0.89 14.91 -21.03
CA CYS A 115 -0.86 14.49 -19.65
C CYS A 115 -0.98 15.75 -18.77
N GLY A 116 -2.17 15.96 -18.19
CA GLY A 116 -2.45 17.12 -17.34
C GLY A 116 -1.75 16.95 -16.00
N CYS A 117 -0.70 17.72 -15.76
CA CYS A 117 -0.15 17.91 -14.42
C CYS A 117 -1.24 18.52 -13.52
N PHE A 118 -1.50 17.89 -12.38
CA PHE A 118 -2.32 18.45 -11.29
C PHE A 118 -1.59 19.57 -10.55
#